data_AF-S3LBM4-F1
#
_entry.id   AF-S3LBM4-F1
#
_cell.length_a   1.000
_cell.length_b   1.000
_cell.length_c   1.000
_cell.angle_alpha   90.00
_cell.angle_beta   90.00
_cell.angle_gamma   90.00
#
_symmetry.space_group_name_H-M   'P 1'
#
loop_
_entity.id
_entity.type
_entity.pdbx_description
1 polymer ?
#
loop_
_entity_poly.entity_id
_entity_poly.type
_entity_poly.pdbx_seq_one_letter_code
_entity_poly.pdbx_strand_id
1 'polypeptide(L)'
;MTTISAKITQNDKISFERICDSMGINISSAINSFVKATIRENGLPFALKASEDPYIYSEENMKYLRKSIHQIETGKCQIHELKETD
;
A
#
# COMPACT_ATOMS: atom_id res chain seq x y z
N MET A 1 4.81 -18.79 21.13
CA MET A 1 3.67 -17.87 20.88
C MET A 1 4.09 -16.51 21.40
N THR A 2 3.96 -15.47 20.59
CA THR A 2 4.31 -14.09 20.97
C THR A 2 3.06 -13.23 20.85
N THR A 3 2.87 -12.30 21.76
CA THR A 3 1.66 -11.46 21.81
C THR A 3 1.93 -10.12 21.16
N ILE A 4 0.98 -9.66 20.34
CA ILE A 4 0.94 -8.29 19.81
C ILE A 4 -0.26 -7.59 20.45
N SER A 5 -0.03 -6.41 21.01
CA SER A 5 -1.07 -5.57 21.63
C SER A 5 -1.22 -4.27 20.84
N ALA A 6 -2.45 -3.97 20.41
CA ALA A 6 -2.78 -2.73 19.71
C ALA A 6 -3.97 -2.05 20.39
N LYS A 7 -3.92 -0.73 20.50
CA LYS A 7 -5.06 0.07 20.97
C LYS A 7 -5.94 0.43 19.77
N ILE A 8 -7.24 0.18 19.89
CA ILE A 8 -8.25 0.51 18.88
C ILE A 8 -9.44 1.19 19.56
N THR A 9 -10.24 1.92 18.80
CA THR A 9 -11.47 2.48 19.36
C THR A 9 -12.51 1.38 19.60
N GLN A 10 -13.43 1.62 20.53
CA GLN A 10 -14.49 0.67 20.83
C GLN A 10 -15.38 0.39 19.60
N ASN A 11 -15.67 1.42 18.81
CA ASN A 11 -16.51 1.31 17.61
C ASN A 11 -15.84 0.48 16.52
N ASP A 12 -14.52 0.66 16.33
CA ASP A 12 -13.76 -0.12 15.35
C ASP A 12 -13.71 -1.59 15.76
N LYS A 13 -13.52 -1.87 17.06
CA LYS A 13 -13.55 -3.24 17.60
C LYS A 13 -14.86 -3.94 17.27
N ILE A 14 -15.99 -3.30 17.58
CA ILE A 14 -17.33 -3.85 17.34
C ILE A 14 -17.57 -4.09 15.85
N SER A 15 -17.15 -3.13 15.00
CA SER A 15 -17.32 -3.24 13.55
C SER A 15 -16.48 -4.38 12.98
N PHE A 16 -15.23 -4.50 13.44
CA PHE A 16 -14.31 -5.57 13.02
C PHE A 16 -14.80 -6.95 13.47
N GLU A 17 -15.29 -7.07 14.70
CA GLU A 17 -15.87 -8.31 15.24
C GLU A 17 -17.04 -8.80 14.40
N ARG A 18 -17.99 -7.91 14.07
CA ARG A 18 -19.13 -8.25 13.20
C ARG A 18 -18.70 -8.75 11.82
N ILE A 19 -17.65 -8.17 11.24
CA ILE A 19 -17.09 -8.59 9.96
C ILE A 19 -16.45 -9.97 10.08
N CYS A 20 -15.69 -10.22 11.15
CA CYS A 20 -15.09 -11.53 11.41
C CYS A 20 -16.18 -12.62 11.56
N ASP A 21 -17.23 -12.32 12.33
CA ASP A 21 -18.36 -13.23 12.56
C ASP A 21 -19.12 -13.57 11.27
N SER A 22 -19.34 -12.59 10.38
CA SER A 22 -20.01 -12.84 9.10
C SER A 22 -19.18 -13.72 8.16
N MET A 23 -17.86 -13.75 8.34
CA MET A 23 -16.94 -14.64 7.62
C MET A 23 -16.72 -15.98 8.35
N GLY A 24 -17.29 -16.17 9.54
CA GLY A 24 -17.11 -17.38 10.35
C GLY A 24 -15.70 -17.55 10.92
N ILE A 25 -14.96 -16.45 11.10
CA ILE A 25 -13.60 -16.46 11.68
C ILE A 25 -13.57 -15.63 12.96
N ASN A 26 -12.67 -15.97 13.88
CA ASN A 26 -12.42 -15.12 15.04
C ASN A 26 -11.38 -14.03 14.73
N ILE A 27 -11.33 -13.00 15.58
CA ILE A 27 -10.39 -11.88 15.48
C ILE A 27 -8.93 -12.35 15.42
N SER A 28 -8.55 -13.36 16.20
CA SER A 28 -7.16 -13.87 16.21
C SER A 28 -6.76 -14.48 14.87
N SER A 29 -7.65 -15.26 14.25
CA SER A 29 -7.45 -15.83 12.91
C SER A 29 -7.35 -14.73 11.85
N ALA A 30 -8.17 -13.69 11.95
CA ALA A 30 -8.12 -12.54 11.04
C ALA A 30 -6.78 -11.79 11.14
N ILE A 31 -6.33 -11.48 12.37
CA ILE A 31 -5.05 -10.79 12.62
C ILE A 31 -3.87 -11.66 12.16
N ASN A 32 -3.88 -12.97 12.45
CA ASN A 32 -2.83 -13.88 11.98
C ASN A 32 -2.79 -13.96 10.45
N SER A 33 -3.95 -13.93 9.79
CA SER A 33 -4.04 -13.92 8.32
C SER A 33 -3.48 -12.63 7.75
N PHE A 34 -3.78 -11.48 8.37
CA PHE A 34 -3.20 -10.18 8.01
C PHE A 34 -1.67 -10.21 8.09
N VAL A 35 -1.11 -10.65 9.22
CA VAL A 35 0.35 -10.76 9.41
C VAL A 35 1.00 -11.64 8.33
N LYS A 36 0.41 -12.80 8.03
CA LYS A 36 0.92 -13.69 6.98
C LYS A 36 0.84 -13.08 5.58
N ALA A 37 -0.22 -12.35 5.27
CA ALA A 37 -0.36 -11.67 4.00
C ALA A 37 0.69 -10.55 3.85
N THR A 38 0.94 -9.78 4.92
CA THR A 38 1.98 -8.75 4.95
C THR A 38 3.37 -9.32 4.68
N ILE A 39 3.69 -10.47 5.29
CA ILE A 39 4.98 -11.15 5.08
C ILE A 39 5.09 -11.66 3.65
N ARG A 40 4.02 -12.27 3.10
CA ARG A 40 4.00 -12.82 1.74
C ARG A 40 4.21 -11.72 0.68
N GLU A 41 3.69 -10.53 0.92
CA GLU A 41 3.72 -9.41 -0.02
C GLU A 41 4.88 -8.45 0.23
N ASN A 42 5.71 -8.70 1.26
CA ASN A 42 6.78 -7.81 1.71
C ASN A 42 6.30 -6.34 1.85
N GLY A 43 5.10 -6.15 2.38
CA GLY A 43 4.38 -4.88 2.38
C GLY A 43 2.96 -5.04 2.89
N LEU A 44 2.18 -3.95 2.96
CA LEU A 44 0.79 -4.05 3.42
C LEU A 44 -0.07 -4.83 2.41
N PRO A 45 -0.92 -5.77 2.86
CA PRO A 45 -1.75 -6.62 2.00
C PRO A 45 -3.02 -5.91 1.52
N PHE A 46 -2.91 -4.60 1.31
CA PHE A 46 -3.93 -3.73 0.74
C PHE A 46 -3.25 -2.46 0.22
N ALA A 47 -3.84 -1.84 -0.81
CA ALA A 47 -3.36 -0.57 -1.30
C ALA A 47 -3.65 0.55 -0.28
N LEU A 48 -2.63 1.32 0.07
CA LEU A 48 -2.81 2.56 0.82
C LEU A 48 -3.45 3.60 -0.10
N LYS A 49 -4.75 3.80 0.06
CA LYS A 49 -5.49 4.86 -0.62
C LYS A 49 -5.65 6.01 0.36
N ALA A 50 -4.87 7.07 0.18
CA ALA A 50 -5.25 8.37 0.73
C ALA A 50 -6.38 8.92 -0.15
N SER A 51 -7.42 9.51 0.45
CA SER A 51 -8.54 10.14 -0.27
C SER A 51 -8.06 11.24 -1.23
N GLU A 52 -6.89 11.80 -0.95
CA GLU A 52 -6.11 12.68 -1.80
C GLU A 52 -4.68 12.14 -1.78
N ASP A 53 -4.21 11.54 -2.88
CA ASP A 53 -2.79 11.25 -3.04
C ASP A 53 -2.08 12.55 -3.44
N PRO A 54 -1.27 13.18 -2.56
CA PRO A 54 -0.64 14.46 -2.89
C PRO A 54 0.54 14.29 -3.84
N TYR A 55 1.04 13.07 -4.06
CA TYR A 55 2.35 12.88 -4.68
C TYR A 55 2.42 11.76 -5.73
N ILE A 56 1.97 10.54 -5.49
CA ILE A 56 2.24 9.46 -6.47
C ILE A 56 1.43 9.67 -7.76
N TYR A 57 0.17 10.10 -7.65
CA TYR A 57 -0.73 10.37 -8.78
C TYR A 57 -1.23 11.81 -8.84
N SER A 58 -0.50 12.78 -8.27
CA SER A 58 -0.86 14.19 -8.44
C SER A 58 -0.87 14.60 -9.92
N GLU A 59 -1.74 15.52 -10.31
CA GLU A 59 -1.82 16.01 -11.70
C GLU A 59 -0.46 16.53 -12.20
N GLU A 60 0.33 17.14 -11.32
CA GLU A 60 1.68 17.59 -11.61
C GLU A 60 2.61 16.43 -11.96
N ASN A 61 2.68 15.39 -11.11
CA ASN A 61 3.54 14.24 -11.36
C ASN A 61 3.06 13.41 -12.56
N MET A 62 1.74 13.30 -12.76
CA MET A 62 1.16 12.70 -13.95
C MET A 62 1.54 13.46 -15.23
N LYS A 63 1.61 14.80 -15.19
CA LYS A 63 2.08 15.62 -16.31
C LYS A 63 3.55 15.36 -16.63
N TYR A 64 4.41 15.24 -15.61
CA TYR A 64 5.82 14.86 -15.80
C TYR A 64 5.96 13.46 -16.41
N LEU A 65 5.23 12.46 -15.88
CA LEU A 65 5.23 11.10 -16.41
C LEU A 65 4.82 11.05 -17.89
N ARG A 66 3.71 11.72 -18.24
CA ARG A 66 3.23 11.81 -19.64
C ARG A 66 4.27 12.47 -20.56
N LYS A 67 4.93 13.54 -20.09
CA LYS A 67 6.00 14.21 -20.84
C LYS A 67 7.19 13.27 -21.07
N SER A 68 7.62 12.54 -20.05
CA SER A 68 8.72 11.58 -20.15
C SER A 68 8.38 10.42 -21.09
N ILE A 69 7.17 9.86 -21.00
CA ILE A 69 6.68 8.83 -21.93
C ILE A 69 6.73 9.34 -23.38
N HIS A 70 6.22 10.55 -23.64
CA HIS A 70 6.25 11.14 -24.98
C HIS A 70 7.68 11.37 -25.49
N GLN A 71 8.63 11.74 -24.62
CA GLN A 71 10.04 11.87 -25.00
C GLN A 71 10.63 10.51 -25.41
N ILE A 72 10.28 9.44 -24.70
CA ILE A 72 10.71 8.07 -25.03
C ILE A 72 10.12 7.64 -26.38
N GLU A 73 8.80 7.79 -26.55
CA GLU A 73 8.09 7.42 -27.78
C GLU A 73 8.59 8.19 -29.01
N THR A 74 8.98 9.45 -28.84
CA THR A 74 9.52 10.30 -29.92
C THR A 74 11.03 10.16 -30.12
N GLY A 75 11.69 9.24 -29.41
CA GLY A 75 13.13 8.98 -29.54
C GLY A 75 14.02 10.11 -28.99
N LYS A 76 13.47 11.00 -28.16
CA LYS A 76 14.17 12.14 -27.54
C LYS A 76 14.68 11.79 -26.14
N CYS A 77 15.26 10.61 -25.98
CA CYS A 77 15.84 10.17 -24.72
C CYS A 77 17.33 9.90 -24.85
N GLN A 78 18.06 10.08 -23.76
CA GLN A 78 19.47 9.73 -23.66
C GLN A 78 19.61 8.59 -22.68
N ILE A 79 20.33 7.54 -23.10
CA ILE A 79 20.72 6.44 -22.22
C ILE A 79 21.95 6.91 -21.44
N HIS A 80 21.87 6.85 -20.12
CA HIS A 80 22.99 7.14 -19.23
C HIS A 80 23.14 5.97 -18.25
N GLU A 81 24.37 5.66 -17.87
CA GLU A 81 24.64 4.69 -16.81
C GLU A 81 24.20 5.24 -15.45
N LEU A 82 23.96 4.33 -14.49
CA LEU A 82 23.64 4.70 -13.11
C LEU A 82 24.79 5.52 -12.55
N LYS A 83 24.51 6.77 -12.16
CA LYS A 83 25.47 7.60 -11.44
C LYS A 83 25.36 7.27 -9.96
N GLU A 84 26.40 6.67 -9.41
CA GLU A 84 26.56 6.59 -7.97
C GLU A 84 26.77 8.03 -7.45
N THR A 85 26.09 8.35 -6.36
CA THR A 85 26.31 9.63 -5.66
C THR A 85 27.25 9.30 -4.52
N ASP A 86 28.45 9.89 -4.52
CA ASP A 86 29.41 9.76 -3.41
C ASP A 86 28.82 10.24 -2.08
#